data_AF-A0AAU6T442-F1
#
_entry.id   AF-A0AAU6T442-F1
#
_cell.length_a   1.000
_cell.length_b   1.000
_cell.length_c   1.000
_cell.angle_alpha   90.00
_cell.angle_beta   90.00
_cell.angle_gamma   90.00
#
_symmetry.space_group_name_H-M   'P 1'
#
loop_
_entity.id
_entity.type
_entity.pdbx_description
1 polymer ?
#
loop_
_entity_poly.entity_id
_entity_poly.type
_entity_poly.pdbx_seq_one_letter_code
_entity_poly.pdbx_strand_id
1 'polypeptide(L)'
;MNIKTAVGLLMLCSTGAQAGLLSLLDVATLKESELEMCPNISVEKMVNSFFEDPEWTGGKAADGRKLVNVSGTITYASQPARAMVQVWMQDDGFSVEALEINGRPQPEGMLVLLLEKMCQSARGSDHTGDPQQQAADLPFTGTRYFNFGGENGTQQSITIAPNGRVTLRSHGATSVSVDYQGMYENPLLTPAGNYRVHADKIYITDEGGDFPDPSECEVIVCETELSAP
;
A
#
# COMPACT_ATOMS: atom_id res chain seq x y z
N MET A 1 -45.16 -31.96 51.68
CA MET A 1 -44.91 -32.52 50.34
C MET A 1 -43.73 -31.75 49.76
N ASN A 2 -42.59 -32.42 49.63
CA ASN A 2 -41.30 -31.83 49.26
C ASN A 2 -41.19 -31.73 47.73
N ILE A 3 -40.78 -30.57 47.20
CA ILE A 3 -40.22 -30.49 45.85
C ILE A 3 -38.83 -29.87 46.00
N LYS A 4 -37.81 -30.73 45.84
CA LYS A 4 -36.44 -30.35 45.59
C LYS A 4 -36.35 -30.00 44.10
N THR A 5 -35.91 -28.79 43.75
CA THR A 5 -35.50 -28.48 42.38
C THR A 5 -34.09 -27.93 42.42
N ALA A 6 -33.16 -28.71 41.87
CA ALA A 6 -31.76 -28.36 41.73
C ALA A 6 -31.61 -27.23 40.71
N VAL A 7 -31.02 -26.10 41.12
CA VAL A 7 -30.51 -25.09 40.21
C VAL A 7 -29.17 -25.61 39.68
N GLY A 8 -29.22 -26.25 38.52
CA GLY A 8 -28.03 -26.58 37.76
C GLY A 8 -27.41 -25.29 37.22
N LEU A 9 -26.28 -24.89 37.80
CA LEU A 9 -25.41 -23.85 37.24
C LEU A 9 -24.84 -24.37 35.92
N LEU A 10 -25.45 -23.98 34.81
CA LEU A 10 -24.95 -24.27 33.47
C LEU A 10 -23.79 -23.30 33.17
N MET A 11 -22.57 -23.66 33.57
CA MET A 11 -21.36 -23.04 33.02
C MET A 11 -21.19 -23.51 31.57
N LEU A 12 -21.74 -22.74 30.64
CA LEU A 12 -21.37 -22.81 29.24
C LEU A 12 -20.02 -22.10 29.06
N CYS A 13 -18.92 -22.85 29.19
CA CYS A 13 -17.61 -22.43 28.69
C CYS A 13 -17.62 -22.47 27.15
N SER A 14 -18.13 -21.42 26.51
CA SER A 14 -17.99 -21.18 25.07
C SER A 14 -16.80 -20.24 24.79
N THR A 15 -15.61 -20.61 25.25
CA THR A 15 -14.40 -19.77 25.09
C THR A 15 -13.90 -19.66 23.65
N GLY A 16 -14.39 -20.50 22.71
CA GLY A 16 -13.96 -20.47 21.31
C GLY A 16 -14.53 -19.31 20.49
N ALA A 17 -15.81 -18.96 20.68
CA ALA A 17 -16.45 -17.92 19.89
C ALA A 17 -16.01 -16.50 20.29
N GLN A 18 -15.64 -16.31 21.56
CA GLN A 18 -15.17 -15.02 22.07
C GLN A 18 -13.77 -14.67 21.58
N ALA A 19 -12.86 -15.65 21.44
CA ALA A 19 -11.50 -15.40 20.98
C ALA A 19 -11.46 -14.88 19.53
N GLY A 20 -12.23 -15.50 18.62
CA GLY A 20 -12.31 -15.05 17.22
C GLY A 20 -12.94 -13.67 17.08
N LEU A 21 -13.97 -13.36 17.88
CA LEU A 21 -14.62 -12.05 17.86
C LEU A 21 -13.74 -10.93 18.43
N LEU A 22 -12.98 -11.21 19.49
CA LEU A 22 -11.99 -10.27 20.03
C LEU A 22 -10.86 -9.99 19.04
N SER A 23 -10.35 -11.01 18.34
CA SER A 23 -9.34 -10.84 17.30
C SER A 23 -9.81 -9.93 16.16
N LEU A 24 -11.08 -10.01 15.76
CA LEU A 24 -11.65 -9.13 14.73
C LEU A 24 -11.76 -7.67 15.20
N LEU A 25 -12.14 -7.46 16.47
CA LEU A 25 -12.23 -6.12 17.04
C LEU A 25 -10.85 -5.46 17.18
N ASP A 26 -9.84 -6.23 17.58
CA ASP A 26 -8.46 -5.75 17.68
C ASP A 26 -7.93 -5.32 16.29
N VAL A 27 -8.20 -6.11 15.24
CA VAL A 27 -7.86 -5.74 13.85
C VAL A 27 -8.58 -4.46 13.41
N ALA A 28 -9.90 -4.36 13.65
CA ALA A 28 -10.67 -3.19 13.28
C ALA A 28 -10.20 -1.94 14.03
N THR A 29 -9.88 -2.07 15.32
CA THR A 29 -9.36 -0.97 16.14
C THR A 29 -8.02 -0.47 15.58
N LEU A 30 -7.10 -1.39 15.27
CA LEU A 30 -5.81 -1.01 14.70
C LEU A 30 -5.97 -0.31 13.35
N LYS A 31 -6.83 -0.82 12.46
CA LYS A 31 -7.10 -0.24 11.14
C LYS A 31 -7.53 1.23 11.19
N GLU A 32 -8.41 1.55 12.12
CA GLU A 32 -8.95 2.92 12.32
C GLU A 32 -8.02 3.81 13.15
N SER A 33 -6.99 3.25 13.77
CA SER A 33 -6.05 4.01 14.57
C SER A 33 -5.10 4.84 13.71
N GLU A 34 -4.42 5.80 14.35
CA GLU A 34 -3.37 6.62 13.74
C GLU A 34 -2.03 6.35 14.42
N LEU A 35 -0.93 6.50 13.67
CA LEU A 35 0.41 6.52 14.25
C LEU A 35 0.82 7.97 14.55
N GLU A 36 1.53 8.20 15.66
CA GLU A 36 2.04 9.55 15.99
C GLU A 36 2.93 10.13 14.89
N MET A 37 3.67 9.29 14.17
CA MET A 37 4.50 9.71 13.02
C MET A 37 3.68 10.03 11.75
N CYS A 38 2.42 9.61 11.71
CA CYS A 38 1.53 9.77 10.58
C CYS A 38 0.14 10.31 10.99
N PRO A 39 0.05 11.51 11.60
CA PRO A 39 -1.23 12.08 12.01
C PRO A 39 -2.19 12.27 10.83
N ASN A 40 -3.49 12.15 11.13
CA ASN A 40 -4.63 12.28 10.22
C ASN A 40 -4.70 11.25 9.09
N ILE A 41 -3.96 10.14 9.22
CA ILE A 41 -3.93 9.04 8.26
C ILE A 41 -4.09 7.74 9.04
N SER A 42 -5.15 7.00 8.74
CA SER A 42 -5.39 5.71 9.40
C SER A 42 -4.33 4.69 9.03
N VAL A 43 -4.05 3.76 9.95
CA VAL A 43 -3.13 2.64 9.71
C VAL A 43 -3.60 1.79 8.53
N GLU A 44 -4.92 1.61 8.35
CA GLU A 44 -5.43 0.93 7.17
C GLU A 44 -5.06 1.65 5.86
N LYS A 45 -5.17 2.99 5.82
CA LYS A 45 -4.75 3.76 4.65
C LYS A 45 -3.26 3.62 4.41
N MET A 46 -2.43 3.70 5.46
CA MET A 46 -0.98 3.46 5.38
C MET A 46 -0.64 2.10 4.77
N VAL A 47 -1.25 1.04 5.28
CA VAL A 47 -1.04 -0.33 4.80
C VAL A 47 -1.53 -0.47 3.38
N ASN A 48 -2.77 -0.08 3.10
CA ASN A 48 -3.37 -0.26 1.78
C ASN A 48 -2.61 0.53 0.74
N SER A 49 -2.06 1.71 1.05
CA SER A 49 -1.25 2.51 0.13
C SER A 49 0.10 1.89 -0.21
N PHE A 50 0.67 1.06 0.66
CA PHE A 50 2.02 0.55 0.51
C PHE A 50 2.09 -0.95 0.14
N PHE A 51 1.27 -1.79 0.78
CA PHE A 51 1.20 -3.22 0.53
C PHE A 51 0.32 -3.49 -0.71
N GLU A 52 0.73 -4.44 -1.55
CA GLU A 52 -0.03 -4.82 -2.76
C GLU A 52 -1.27 -5.65 -2.40
N ASP A 53 -1.10 -6.66 -1.56
CA ASP A 53 -2.10 -7.64 -1.13
C ASP A 53 -2.11 -7.77 0.41
N PRO A 54 -2.58 -6.74 1.14
CA PRO A 54 -2.57 -6.76 2.59
C PRO A 54 -3.58 -7.76 3.18
N GLU A 55 -3.07 -8.61 4.05
CA GLU A 55 -3.78 -9.62 4.83
C GLU A 55 -3.60 -9.34 6.32
N TRP A 56 -4.72 -9.31 7.05
CA TRP A 56 -4.78 -8.98 8.47
C TRP A 56 -5.17 -10.21 9.28
N THR A 57 -4.45 -10.47 10.36
CA THR A 57 -4.79 -11.54 11.30
C THR A 57 -4.68 -11.04 12.74
N GLY A 58 -5.70 -11.33 13.55
CA GLY A 58 -5.69 -11.03 14.98
C GLY A 58 -5.56 -12.31 15.80
N GLY A 59 -4.85 -12.25 16.92
CA GLY A 59 -4.64 -13.42 17.76
C GLY A 59 -4.15 -13.09 19.17
N LYS A 60 -3.75 -14.14 19.88
CA LYS A 60 -3.10 -14.04 21.19
C LYS A 60 -1.81 -14.83 21.19
N ALA A 61 -0.76 -14.24 21.76
CA ALA A 61 0.48 -14.95 22.05
C ALA A 61 0.30 -15.93 23.20
N ALA A 62 1.29 -16.81 23.38
CA ALA A 62 1.29 -17.82 24.44
C ALA A 62 1.22 -17.22 25.85
N ASP A 63 1.71 -16.00 26.03
CA ASP A 63 1.66 -15.23 27.28
C ASP A 63 0.31 -14.51 27.51
N GLY A 64 -0.65 -14.67 26.59
CA GLY A 64 -1.98 -14.07 26.66
C GLY A 64 -2.08 -12.65 26.09
N ARG A 65 -0.96 -12.03 25.68
CA ARG A 65 -0.99 -10.72 25.03
C ARG A 65 -1.67 -10.80 23.67
N LYS A 66 -2.45 -9.78 23.34
CA LYS A 66 -3.15 -9.64 22.07
C LYS A 66 -2.20 -9.11 21.00
N LEU A 67 -2.27 -9.68 19.80
CA LEU A 67 -1.46 -9.22 18.68
C LEU A 67 -2.29 -9.13 17.41
N VAL A 68 -1.88 -8.22 16.54
CA VAL A 68 -2.34 -8.13 15.16
C VAL A 68 -1.12 -8.23 14.25
N ASN A 69 -1.19 -9.11 13.25
CA ASN A 69 -0.22 -9.16 12.17
C ASN A 69 -0.87 -8.59 10.92
N VAL A 70 -0.17 -7.68 10.26
CA VAL A 70 -0.45 -7.26 8.90
C VAL A 70 0.66 -7.75 8.00
N SER A 71 0.29 -8.33 6.88
CA SER A 71 1.24 -8.98 6.01
C SER A 71 0.81 -8.77 4.57
N GLY A 72 1.74 -8.56 3.65
CA GLY A 72 1.47 -8.62 2.21
C GLY A 72 2.77 -8.49 1.43
N THR A 73 2.65 -8.30 0.13
CA THR A 73 3.76 -8.06 -0.80
C THR A 73 4.10 -6.58 -0.81
N ILE A 74 5.40 -6.28 -0.74
CA ILE A 74 5.95 -4.93 -0.86
C ILE A 74 7.07 -4.94 -1.91
N THR A 75 7.41 -3.77 -2.46
CA THR A 75 8.63 -3.61 -3.24
C THR A 75 9.82 -3.36 -2.31
N TYR A 76 10.81 -4.25 -2.35
CA TYR A 76 12.04 -4.15 -1.59
C TYR A 76 13.24 -4.39 -2.51
N ALA A 77 14.18 -3.42 -2.57
CA ALA A 77 15.31 -3.45 -3.52
C ALA A 77 14.87 -3.72 -4.98
N SER A 78 13.78 -3.06 -5.41
CA SER A 78 13.16 -3.20 -6.74
C SER A 78 12.67 -4.61 -7.07
N GLN A 79 12.49 -5.46 -6.06
CA GLN A 79 11.94 -6.81 -6.20
C GLN A 79 10.72 -6.98 -5.28
N PRO A 80 9.74 -7.80 -5.65
CA PRO A 80 8.65 -8.16 -4.75
C PRO A 80 9.20 -8.96 -3.57
N ALA A 81 8.78 -8.60 -2.36
CA ALA A 81 9.13 -9.30 -1.14
C ALA A 81 7.91 -9.42 -0.22
N ARG A 82 7.82 -10.54 0.51
CA ARG A 82 6.73 -10.74 1.48
C ARG A 82 7.11 -10.10 2.80
N ALA A 83 6.37 -9.09 3.22
CA ALA A 83 6.55 -8.43 4.51
C ALA A 83 5.46 -8.84 5.51
N MET A 84 5.83 -8.88 6.79
CA MET A 84 4.91 -9.03 7.91
C MET A 84 5.30 -8.03 9.00
N VAL A 85 4.34 -7.24 9.46
CA VAL A 85 4.47 -6.34 10.61
C VAL A 85 3.63 -6.90 11.75
N GLN A 86 4.23 -7.03 12.91
CA GLN A 86 3.56 -7.46 14.14
C GLN A 86 3.30 -6.25 15.05
N VAL A 87 2.09 -6.19 15.58
CA VAL A 87 1.61 -5.15 16.48
C VAL A 87 1.10 -5.77 17.78
N TRP A 88 1.57 -5.30 18.94
CA TRP A 88 0.96 -5.65 20.22
C TRP A 88 -0.19 -4.70 20.52
N MET A 89 -1.33 -5.27 20.90
CA MET A 89 -2.50 -4.50 21.32
C MET A 89 -2.53 -4.38 22.85
N GLN A 90 -2.79 -3.18 23.34
CA GLN A 90 -2.88 -2.84 24.76
C GLN A 90 -4.25 -2.24 25.06
N ASP A 91 -4.59 -2.04 26.34
CA ASP A 91 -5.92 -1.57 26.73
C ASP A 91 -6.19 -0.11 26.29
N ASP A 92 -5.15 0.71 26.21
CA ASP A 92 -5.19 2.13 25.88
C ASP A 92 -4.38 2.51 24.63
N GLY A 93 -3.91 1.53 23.85
CA GLY A 93 -3.12 1.78 22.65
C GLY A 93 -2.55 0.53 22.01
N PHE A 94 -1.51 0.70 21.20
CA PHE A 94 -0.81 -0.39 20.53
C PHE A 94 0.65 -0.02 20.29
N SER A 95 1.50 -1.03 20.04
CA SER A 95 2.90 -0.86 19.69
C SER A 95 3.27 -1.68 18.47
N VAL A 96 3.93 -1.05 17.50
CA VAL A 96 4.45 -1.72 16.30
C VAL A 96 5.86 -2.24 16.61
N GLU A 97 6.09 -3.54 16.47
CA GLU A 97 7.15 -4.20 17.25
C GLU A 97 8.14 -4.99 16.42
N ALA A 98 7.66 -5.69 15.40
CA ALA A 98 8.51 -6.50 14.56
C ALA A 98 8.16 -6.30 13.09
N LEU A 99 9.20 -6.30 12.27
CA LEU A 99 9.12 -6.44 10.83
C LEU A 99 9.86 -7.71 10.43
N GLU A 100 9.23 -8.54 9.61
CA GLU A 100 9.89 -9.60 8.87
C GLU A 100 9.79 -9.33 7.38
N ILE A 101 10.89 -9.55 6.65
CA ILE A 101 10.92 -9.54 5.19
C ILE A 101 11.41 -10.91 4.73
N ASN A 102 10.62 -11.58 3.89
CA ASN A 102 10.85 -12.95 3.43
C ASN A 102 11.10 -13.93 4.60
N GLY A 103 10.34 -13.77 5.69
CA GLY A 103 10.42 -14.58 6.91
C GLY A 103 11.68 -14.33 7.76
N ARG A 104 12.45 -13.27 7.48
CA ARG A 104 13.63 -12.89 8.26
C ARG A 104 13.33 -11.64 9.09
N PRO A 105 13.50 -11.70 10.43
CA PRO A 105 13.39 -10.52 11.29
C PRO A 105 14.31 -9.40 10.82
N GLN A 106 13.79 -8.18 10.81
CA GLN A 106 14.49 -6.97 10.44
C GLN A 106 14.83 -6.15 11.70
N PRO A 107 15.92 -5.36 11.65
CA PRO A 107 16.24 -4.44 12.74
C PRO A 107 15.18 -3.33 12.85
N GLU A 108 15.04 -2.76 14.04
CA GLU A 108 14.06 -1.70 14.35
C GLU A 108 14.13 -0.52 13.37
N GLY A 109 15.34 -0.10 12.95
CA GLY A 109 15.49 0.99 11.98
C GLY A 109 14.82 0.70 10.62
N MET A 110 14.74 -0.57 10.20
CA MET A 110 14.02 -0.95 8.97
C MET A 110 12.50 -0.92 9.17
N LEU A 111 12.02 -1.24 10.37
CA LEU A 111 10.60 -1.08 10.71
C LEU A 111 10.21 0.39 10.68
N VAL A 112 11.00 1.27 11.29
CA VAL A 112 10.75 2.73 11.26
C VAL A 112 10.72 3.25 9.82
N LEU A 113 11.71 2.89 9.00
CA LEU A 113 11.77 3.29 7.59
C LEU A 113 10.54 2.79 6.80
N LEU A 114 10.08 1.56 7.06
CA LEU A 114 8.86 1.05 6.46
C LEU A 114 7.64 1.90 6.84
N LEU A 115 7.46 2.22 8.13
CA LEU A 115 6.34 3.05 8.59
C LEU A 115 6.39 4.47 8.00
N GLU A 116 7.58 5.07 7.88
CA GLU A 116 7.78 6.35 7.21
C GLU A 116 7.34 6.29 5.74
N LYS A 117 7.78 5.26 5.01
CA LYS A 117 7.41 5.07 3.60
C LYS A 117 5.92 4.75 3.40
N MET A 118 5.33 3.98 4.31
CA MET A 118 3.89 3.73 4.32
C MET A 118 3.12 5.02 4.52
N CYS A 119 3.58 5.87 5.43
CA CYS A 119 2.98 7.16 5.70
C CYS A 119 3.10 8.10 4.50
N GLN A 120 4.29 8.21 3.91
CA GLN A 120 4.52 8.99 2.68
C GLN A 120 3.60 8.53 1.55
N SER A 121 3.49 7.21 1.34
CA SER A 121 2.62 6.62 0.33
C SER A 121 1.13 6.91 0.59
N ALA A 122 0.68 6.87 1.85
CA ALA A 122 -0.70 7.18 2.21
C ALA A 122 -1.03 8.67 2.23
N ARG A 123 -0.02 9.51 2.41
CA ARG A 123 -0.14 10.95 2.30
C ARG A 123 -0.17 11.43 0.87
N GLY A 124 0.37 10.69 -0.11
CA GLY A 124 0.65 11.15 -1.48
C GLY A 124 -0.48 11.97 -2.09
N SER A 125 -0.48 13.29 -1.82
CA SER A 125 -1.69 14.15 -1.78
C SER A 125 -1.61 15.18 -0.65
N ASP A 126 -0.86 16.26 -0.84
CA ASP A 126 -1.20 17.53 -0.18
C ASP A 126 -2.31 18.20 -1.01
N HIS A 127 -3.46 17.53 -1.17
CA HIS A 127 -4.73 18.14 -1.56
C HIS A 127 -5.91 17.28 -1.12
N THR A 128 -6.71 17.86 -0.23
CA THR A 128 -8.03 17.45 0.23
C THR A 128 -8.94 16.98 -0.91
N GLY A 129 -9.36 15.71 -0.90
CA GLY A 129 -10.36 15.19 -1.83
C GLY A 129 -10.92 13.83 -1.40
N ASP A 130 -12.24 13.75 -1.34
CA ASP A 130 -13.06 12.55 -1.13
C ASP A 130 -12.62 11.37 -2.03
N PRO A 131 -12.53 10.12 -1.53
CA PRO A 131 -12.24 8.93 -2.35
C PRO A 131 -13.15 8.75 -3.58
N GLN A 132 -14.38 9.31 -3.56
CA GLN A 132 -15.27 9.29 -4.72
C GLN A 132 -14.86 10.29 -5.82
N GLN A 133 -14.08 11.31 -5.48
CA GLN A 133 -13.61 12.33 -6.41
C GLN A 133 -12.26 11.97 -7.04
N GLN A 134 -11.42 11.20 -6.34
CA GLN A 134 -10.14 10.73 -6.88
C GLN A 134 -10.30 9.74 -8.04
N ALA A 135 -11.40 8.97 -8.09
CA ALA A 135 -11.74 8.13 -9.26
C ALA A 135 -12.22 8.96 -10.48
N ALA A 136 -12.74 10.18 -10.26
CA ALA A 136 -13.22 11.06 -11.32
C ALA A 136 -12.11 11.90 -11.98
N ASP A 137 -10.94 11.98 -11.35
CA ASP A 137 -9.78 12.77 -11.83
C ASP A 137 -8.64 11.90 -12.38
N LEU A 138 -8.83 10.58 -12.46
CA LEU A 138 -7.85 9.67 -13.08
C LEU A 138 -7.88 9.87 -14.61
N PRO A 139 -6.72 9.95 -15.27
CA PRO A 139 -6.67 10.12 -16.73
C PRO A 139 -7.21 8.89 -17.46
N PHE A 140 -7.10 7.71 -16.85
CA PHE A 140 -7.71 6.46 -17.28
C PHE A 140 -7.67 5.44 -16.15
N THR A 141 -8.34 4.31 -16.33
CA THR A 141 -8.15 3.09 -15.54
C THR A 141 -7.73 1.92 -16.44
N GLY A 142 -7.06 0.94 -15.84
CA GLY A 142 -6.46 -0.21 -16.54
C GLY A 142 -5.02 0.05 -16.96
N THR A 143 -4.48 -0.85 -17.78
CA THR A 143 -3.11 -0.79 -18.28
C THR A 143 -3.05 -0.04 -19.60
N ARG A 144 -2.02 0.81 -19.76
CA ARG A 144 -1.60 1.39 -21.03
C ARG A 144 -0.12 1.14 -21.23
N TYR A 145 0.29 1.00 -22.48
CA TYR A 145 1.67 0.80 -22.88
C TYR A 145 2.23 2.06 -23.51
N PHE A 146 3.52 2.29 -23.32
CA PHE A 146 4.23 3.41 -23.91
C PHE A 146 5.70 3.06 -24.13
N ASN A 147 6.37 3.84 -24.97
CA ASN A 147 7.78 3.64 -25.26
C ASN A 147 8.42 4.92 -25.80
N PHE A 148 9.30 5.54 -25.01
CA PHE A 148 10.04 6.73 -25.43
C PHE A 148 11.17 6.42 -26.46
N GLY A 149 11.62 5.16 -26.57
CA GLY A 149 12.75 4.74 -27.39
C GLY A 149 12.43 4.26 -28.81
N GLY A 150 11.18 4.39 -29.28
CA GLY A 150 10.75 3.87 -30.58
C GLY A 150 10.76 2.33 -30.69
N GLU A 151 10.52 1.77 -31.89
CA GLU A 151 10.18 0.36 -32.15
C GLU A 151 11.14 -0.71 -31.56
N ASN A 152 12.36 -0.34 -31.15
CA ASN A 152 13.37 -1.27 -30.59
C ASN A 152 13.66 -1.08 -29.09
N GLY A 153 12.89 -0.22 -28.40
CA GLY A 153 13.05 0.04 -26.96
C GLY A 153 12.31 -0.95 -26.04
N THR A 154 12.76 -1.05 -24.79
CA THR A 154 12.04 -1.72 -23.70
C THR A 154 10.65 -1.11 -23.58
N GLN A 155 9.62 -1.90 -23.87
CA GLN A 155 8.23 -1.45 -23.71
C GLN A 155 7.97 -1.15 -22.24
N GLN A 156 7.28 -0.06 -21.93
CA GLN A 156 6.87 0.28 -20.58
C GLN A 156 5.35 0.21 -20.47
N SER A 157 4.85 0.01 -19.26
CA SER A 157 3.41 0.08 -19.00
C SER A 157 3.11 0.85 -17.74
N ILE A 158 2.02 1.60 -17.79
CA ILE A 158 1.37 2.24 -16.64
C ILE A 158 0.03 1.56 -16.40
N THR A 159 -0.21 1.09 -15.18
CA THR A 159 -1.51 0.61 -14.74
C THR A 159 -2.07 1.57 -13.72
N ILE A 160 -3.27 2.09 -13.95
CA ILE A 160 -4.02 2.88 -12.96
C ILE A 160 -5.25 2.08 -12.53
N ALA A 161 -5.26 1.65 -11.27
CA ALA A 161 -6.40 0.92 -10.70
C ALA A 161 -7.56 1.89 -10.39
N PRO A 162 -8.81 1.39 -10.27
CA PRO A 162 -9.97 2.25 -9.95
C PRO A 162 -9.86 3.02 -8.64
N ASN A 163 -9.04 2.54 -7.70
CA ASN A 163 -8.73 3.23 -6.44
C ASN A 163 -7.60 4.26 -6.57
N GLY A 164 -7.14 4.55 -7.79
CA GLY A 164 -6.04 5.48 -8.05
C GLY A 164 -4.65 4.91 -7.85
N ARG A 165 -4.46 3.63 -7.51
CA ARG A 165 -3.11 3.03 -7.42
C ARG A 165 -2.47 2.96 -8.80
N VAL A 166 -1.24 3.45 -8.91
CA VAL A 166 -0.39 3.39 -10.10
C VAL A 166 0.66 2.31 -9.95
N THR A 167 0.94 1.61 -11.04
CA THR A 167 2.15 0.79 -11.17
C THR A 167 2.81 1.07 -12.52
N LEU A 168 4.08 1.50 -12.50
CA LEU A 168 4.92 1.58 -13.69
C LEU A 168 5.80 0.34 -13.78
N ARG A 169 5.90 -0.22 -14.98
CA ARG A 169 6.72 -1.41 -15.25
C ARG A 169 7.53 -1.25 -16.53
N SER A 170 8.74 -1.78 -16.52
CA SER A 170 9.57 -1.96 -17.71
C SER A 170 9.56 -3.43 -18.13
N HIS A 171 9.27 -3.67 -19.42
CA HIS A 171 9.15 -5.00 -20.01
C HIS A 171 10.38 -5.29 -20.87
N GLY A 172 11.34 -6.03 -20.29
CA GLY A 172 12.45 -6.62 -21.02
C GLY A 172 12.05 -7.88 -21.77
N ALA A 173 12.93 -8.39 -22.63
CA ALA A 173 12.66 -9.58 -23.47
C ALA A 173 12.28 -10.85 -22.66
N THR A 174 12.75 -10.95 -21.42
CA THR A 174 12.56 -12.13 -20.56
C THR A 174 12.10 -11.80 -19.14
N SER A 175 11.92 -10.53 -18.81
CA SER A 175 11.62 -10.09 -17.44
C SER A 175 10.84 -8.79 -17.42
N VAL A 176 10.02 -8.61 -16.38
CA VAL A 176 9.30 -7.36 -16.11
C VAL A 176 9.78 -6.81 -14.76
N SER A 177 10.22 -5.57 -14.71
CA SER A 177 10.53 -4.85 -13.47
C SER A 177 9.38 -3.92 -13.09
N VAL A 178 9.18 -3.71 -11.79
CA VAL A 178 8.31 -2.65 -11.26
C VAL A 178 9.20 -1.46 -10.95
N ASP A 179 8.99 -0.37 -11.68
CA ASP A 179 9.82 0.83 -11.56
C ASP A 179 9.22 1.83 -10.56
N TYR A 180 7.89 1.82 -10.41
CA TYR A 180 7.17 2.64 -9.45
C TYR A 180 5.86 1.97 -9.03
N GLN A 181 5.50 2.16 -7.77
CA GLN A 181 4.18 1.81 -7.23
C GLN A 181 3.78 2.83 -6.18
N GLY A 182 2.58 3.40 -6.32
CA GLY A 182 2.08 4.47 -5.47
C GLY A 182 0.66 4.85 -5.83
N MET A 183 0.17 5.98 -5.30
CA MET A 183 -1.09 6.57 -5.77
C MET A 183 -0.84 7.43 -7.01
N TYR A 184 -1.88 7.66 -7.80
CA TYR A 184 -1.77 8.52 -8.97
C TYR A 184 -1.55 9.96 -8.52
N GLU A 185 -0.40 10.48 -8.92
CA GLU A 185 -0.04 11.88 -8.87
C GLU A 185 0.29 12.33 -10.29
N ASN A 186 0.17 13.63 -10.56
CA ASN A 186 0.51 14.17 -11.85
C ASN A 186 1.25 15.50 -11.64
N PRO A 187 2.58 15.49 -11.61
CA PRO A 187 3.50 14.45 -12.11
C PRO A 187 3.71 13.26 -11.16
N LEU A 188 3.95 12.08 -11.73
CA LEU A 188 4.46 10.89 -11.06
C LEU A 188 5.97 11.05 -10.82
N LEU A 189 6.36 11.29 -9.58
CA LEU A 189 7.77 11.39 -9.20
C LEU A 189 8.31 9.99 -8.88
N THR A 190 9.29 9.52 -9.65
CA THR A 190 9.81 8.14 -9.52
C THR A 190 11.33 8.11 -9.47
N PRO A 191 11.95 7.10 -8.84
CA PRO A 191 13.40 6.96 -8.83
C PRO A 191 14.03 6.81 -10.22
N ALA A 192 13.24 6.39 -11.23
CA ALA A 192 13.70 6.15 -12.60
C ALA A 192 13.43 7.33 -13.55
N GLY A 193 12.75 8.38 -13.09
CA GLY A 193 12.35 9.53 -13.90
C GLY A 193 10.98 10.07 -13.50
N ASN A 194 10.74 11.35 -13.74
CA ASN A 194 9.46 11.99 -13.44
C ASN A 194 8.56 11.94 -14.68
N TYR A 195 7.30 11.54 -14.51
CA TYR A 195 6.36 11.40 -15.63
C TYR A 195 5.11 12.23 -15.42
N ARG A 196 4.59 12.85 -16.48
CA ARG A 196 3.27 13.49 -16.45
C ARG A 196 2.34 12.77 -17.41
N VAL A 197 1.12 12.49 -16.99
CA VAL A 197 0.08 11.94 -17.87
C VAL A 197 -0.89 13.06 -18.22
N HIS A 198 -1.11 13.28 -19.51
CA HIS A 198 -2.08 14.27 -19.97
C HIS A 198 -2.76 13.76 -21.24
N ALA A 199 -4.09 13.65 -21.18
CA ALA A 199 -4.90 12.98 -22.20
C ALA A 199 -4.41 11.55 -22.45
N ASP A 200 -4.17 11.19 -23.71
CA ASP A 200 -3.66 9.90 -24.18
C ASP A 200 -2.12 9.87 -24.28
N LYS A 201 -1.42 10.83 -23.67
CA LYS A 201 0.04 10.92 -23.72
C LYS A 201 0.69 10.84 -22.34
N ILE A 202 1.92 10.35 -22.33
CA ILE A 202 2.83 10.43 -21.19
C ILE A 202 4.09 11.19 -21.58
N TYR A 203 4.55 12.04 -20.67
CA TYR A 203 5.65 12.97 -20.85
C TYR A 203 6.73 12.66 -19.83
N ILE A 204 8.00 12.69 -20.22
CA ILE A 204 9.11 12.83 -19.29
C ILE A 204 9.13 14.29 -18.85
N THR A 205 9.27 14.53 -17.56
CA THR A 205 9.31 15.88 -16.96
C THR A 205 10.70 16.19 -16.41
N ASP A 206 10.96 17.47 -16.18
CA ASP A 206 12.19 17.92 -15.52
C ASP A 206 12.24 17.50 -14.03
N GLU A 207 13.31 17.88 -13.31
CA GLU A 207 13.45 17.58 -11.88
C GLU A 207 12.33 18.21 -11.01
N GLY A 208 11.70 19.30 -11.49
CA GLY A 208 10.58 19.97 -10.83
C GLY A 208 9.22 19.34 -11.16
N GLY A 209 9.15 18.46 -12.16
CA GLY A 209 7.91 17.84 -12.61
C GLY A 209 7.10 18.69 -13.59
N ASP A 210 7.70 19.77 -14.13
CA ASP A 210 7.12 20.59 -15.17
C ASP A 210 7.33 19.98 -16.56
N PHE A 211 6.54 20.43 -17.52
CA PHE A 211 6.74 20.02 -18.91
C PHE A 211 8.15 20.44 -19.35
N PRO A 212 8.89 19.55 -20.03
CA PRO A 212 10.21 19.88 -20.55
C PRO A 212 10.08 21.03 -21.56
N ASP A 213 11.14 21.85 -21.66
CA ASP A 213 11.17 22.94 -22.64
C ASP A 213 10.96 22.35 -24.05
N PRO A 214 10.02 22.88 -24.86
CA PRO A 214 9.76 22.35 -26.19
C PRO A 214 11.01 22.20 -27.06
N SER A 215 12.01 23.06 -26.88
CA SER A 215 13.29 23.01 -27.59
C SER A 215 14.19 21.84 -27.17
N GLU A 216 14.05 21.32 -25.94
CA GLU A 216 14.71 20.09 -25.49
C GLU A 216 14.06 18.85 -26.11
N CYS A 217 12.75 18.92 -26.38
CA CYS A 217 11.97 17.85 -26.97
C CYS A 217 12.09 17.75 -28.49
N GLU A 218 12.67 18.76 -29.14
CA GLU A 218 13.10 18.68 -30.54
C GLU A 218 14.35 17.80 -30.70
N VAL A 219 15.11 17.59 -29.62
CA VAL A 219 16.38 16.84 -29.63
C VAL A 219 16.25 15.47 -28.96
N ILE A 220 15.38 15.33 -27.95
CA ILE A 220 15.13 14.09 -27.19
C ILE A 220 13.62 13.78 -27.21
N VAL A 221 13.22 12.52 -27.36
CA VAL A 221 11.80 12.13 -27.29
C VAL A 221 11.29 12.32 -25.86
N CYS A 222 10.55 13.40 -25.63
CA CYS A 222 9.98 13.73 -24.33
C CYS A 222 8.55 13.23 -24.12
N GLU A 223 7.85 12.86 -25.19
CA GLU A 223 6.45 12.41 -25.14
C GLU A 223 6.25 11.14 -25.96
N THR A 224 5.26 10.36 -25.57
CA THR A 224 4.77 9.21 -26.34
C THR A 224 3.29 8.99 -26.06
N GLU A 225 2.62 8.40 -27.04
CA GLU A 225 1.24 7.95 -26.90
C GLU A 225 1.14 6.78 -25.90
N LEU A 226 0.04 6.76 -25.16
CA LEU A 226 -0.41 5.68 -24.30
C LEU A 226 -1.36 4.78 -25.09
N SER A 227 -0.86 3.64 -25.55
CA SER A 227 -1.68 2.67 -26.27
C SER A 227 -2.46 1.78 -25.30
N ALA A 228 -3.69 1.47 -25.66
CA ALA A 228 -4.42 0.36 -25.04
C ALA A 228 -3.68 -0.97 -25.30
N PRO A 229 -3.93 -2.02 -24.49
CA PRO A 229 -3.45 -3.37 -24.76
C PRO A 229 -3.89 -3.89 -26.13
#